data_AF-A0A662FTS7-F1
#
_entry.id   AF-A0A662FTS7-F1
#
_cell.length_a   1.000
_cell.length_b   1.000
_cell.length_c   1.000
_cell.angle_alpha   90.00
_cell.angle_beta   90.00
_cell.angle_gamma   90.00
#
_symmetry.space_group_name_H-M   'P 1'
#
loop_
_entity.id
_entity.type
_entity.pdbx_description
1 polymer ?
#
loop_
_entity_poly.entity_id
_entity_poly.type
_entity_poly.pdbx_seq_one_letter_code
_entity_poly.pdbx_strand_id
1 'polypeptide(L)'
;MKSDLRIIVFTALLLTLFSPALSLPQNHEIEIYIADSVAEYLILTTLIDPSNEFVVLNGSGVHNLISQLSLYLDASLVLVREIADYEDVFNKSIEIAQYFNSKLDSIVMVNVENESLSVVASLIASALNHPLIMYENRIELEKLKNLGVENVFTIGVGEDVVNKLKEYFNVRSIHDISEALAFYNSMLSNSKTLTIALKNDELAFISALYAKAKKSRFIIVDKIRKENEELVNSLAGIEKVILVSSFKNLKTERAYSKLLNILMKGGVDEKYIEPAVALISGISKSHASIFAVRTLNSGRILRKLNRGQNLIFMDDSYSLTQKIIRIGRRAGLVPKTLYSVGKRGNITTGNIINLLNNGNMLTYINLHGNPLGYGLTTYGPYVLHAGHVSVIAPTIIVTLSCLTCDFDAEYLYSAKESIALKFVSAGALAYVGASRTEFTNEIEISTAYPELIVYLLTHGVTLGEAVRIINNIHIKEKKGPYMYLIGDPDIVLDNINFEYRVETVSGNELYRIEITNLTEVVYVKFIIDRNRDDIKKFEEDTPNIFKRIYVEKTSEGKYIVNVFMTKIFSSDVGDFKPGESIKLKIIYKPSLQMIVLTIALVAFSLVAVMLLLKRHSK
;
A
#
# COMPACT_ATOMS: atom_id res chain seq x y z
N MET A 1 -7.69 68.49 -12.37
CA MET A 1 -8.09 68.09 -10.99
C MET A 1 -9.44 67.37 -10.89
N LYS A 2 -10.47 67.62 -11.73
CA LYS A 2 -11.72 66.82 -11.73
C LYS A 2 -11.74 65.63 -12.72
N SER A 3 -10.72 65.50 -13.57
CA SER A 3 -10.55 64.38 -14.53
C SER A 3 -9.82 63.18 -13.91
N ASP A 4 -8.87 63.43 -13.00
CA ASP A 4 -7.96 62.38 -12.49
C ASP A 4 -8.62 61.51 -11.40
N LEU A 5 -9.61 62.07 -10.68
CA LEU A 5 -10.38 61.32 -9.68
C LEU A 5 -11.32 60.29 -10.33
N ARG A 6 -11.81 60.56 -11.54
CA ARG A 6 -12.68 59.61 -12.26
C ARG A 6 -11.90 58.42 -12.81
N ILE A 7 -10.65 58.64 -13.24
CA ILE A 7 -9.78 57.54 -13.70
C ILE A 7 -9.39 56.66 -12.51
N ILE A 8 -9.03 57.24 -11.35
CA ILE A 8 -8.66 56.45 -10.16
C ILE A 8 -9.85 55.63 -9.62
N VAL A 9 -11.06 56.21 -9.60
CA VAL A 9 -12.26 55.47 -9.15
C VAL A 9 -12.67 54.38 -10.16
N PHE A 10 -12.52 54.61 -11.46
CA PHE A 10 -12.84 53.60 -12.48
C PHE A 10 -11.80 52.47 -12.53
N THR A 11 -10.51 52.76 -12.31
CA THR A 11 -9.45 51.74 -12.21
C THR A 11 -9.57 50.92 -10.92
N ALA A 12 -9.98 51.54 -9.80
CA ALA A 12 -10.25 50.81 -8.55
C ALA A 12 -11.47 49.88 -8.68
N LEU A 13 -12.53 50.32 -9.38
CA LEU A 13 -13.72 49.48 -9.62
C LEU A 13 -13.42 48.30 -10.57
N LEU A 14 -12.60 48.51 -11.60
CA LEU A 14 -12.15 47.43 -12.49
C LEU A 14 -11.22 46.43 -11.78
N LEU A 15 -10.37 46.89 -10.85
CA LEU A 15 -9.57 45.99 -10.01
C LEU A 15 -10.44 45.14 -9.08
N THR A 16 -11.57 45.64 -8.57
CA THR A 16 -12.50 44.81 -7.79
C THR A 16 -13.36 43.86 -8.63
N LEU A 17 -13.59 44.18 -9.92
CA LEU A 17 -14.36 43.33 -10.84
C LEU A 17 -13.50 42.25 -11.54
N PHE A 18 -12.17 42.42 -11.55
CA PHE A 18 -11.21 41.47 -12.13
C PHE A 18 -10.17 40.92 -11.14
N SER A 19 -10.23 41.31 -9.87
CA SER A 19 -9.66 40.46 -8.82
C SER A 19 -10.49 39.18 -8.81
N PRO A 20 -9.89 37.98 -9.07
CA PRO A 20 -10.53 36.78 -8.55
C PRO A 20 -10.74 37.09 -7.07
N ALA A 21 -11.96 36.90 -6.58
CA ALA A 21 -12.17 36.87 -5.15
C ALA A 21 -11.06 35.97 -4.61
N LEU A 22 -10.06 36.56 -3.95
CA LEU A 22 -9.23 35.84 -3.02
C LEU A 22 -10.21 35.49 -1.91
N SER A 23 -11.00 34.44 -2.14
CA SER A 23 -11.30 33.52 -1.08
C SER A 23 -9.94 33.16 -0.52
N LEU A 24 -9.57 33.84 0.58
CA LEU A 24 -8.75 33.19 1.59
C LEU A 24 -9.27 31.75 1.65
N PRO A 25 -8.43 30.73 1.44
CA PRO A 25 -8.90 29.37 1.58
C PRO A 25 -9.58 29.30 2.94
N GLN A 26 -10.89 29.05 2.95
CA GLN A 26 -11.53 28.63 4.19
C GLN A 26 -10.68 27.46 4.63
N ASN A 27 -10.01 27.58 5.77
CA ASN A 27 -9.35 26.46 6.41
C ASN A 27 -10.45 25.41 6.58
N HIS A 28 -10.53 24.45 5.66
CA HIS A 28 -11.31 23.26 5.88
C HIS A 28 -10.55 22.53 6.98
N GLU A 29 -11.01 22.67 8.22
CA GLU A 29 -10.48 21.89 9.33
C GLU A 29 -10.99 20.46 9.14
N ILE A 30 -10.08 19.48 9.23
CA ILE A 30 -10.51 18.09 9.28
C ILE A 30 -11.25 17.89 10.60
N GLU A 31 -12.46 17.32 10.63
CA GLU A 31 -13.06 16.86 11.90
C GLU A 31 -12.78 15.37 12.10
N ILE A 32 -12.28 15.02 13.29
CA ILE A 32 -12.05 13.64 13.69
C ILE A 32 -13.17 13.20 14.63
N TYR A 33 -14.01 12.28 14.15
CA TYR A 33 -15.08 11.63 14.88
C TYR A 33 -14.58 10.36 15.59
N ILE A 34 -14.78 10.28 16.90
CA ILE A 34 -14.38 9.12 17.71
C ILE A 34 -15.61 8.28 18.06
N ALA A 35 -15.74 7.13 17.41
CA ALA A 35 -16.77 6.12 17.65
C ALA A 35 -16.40 5.20 18.83
N ASP A 36 -17.33 4.94 19.74
CA ASP A 36 -17.08 4.04 20.88
C ASP A 36 -17.38 2.57 20.55
N SER A 37 -18.13 2.31 19.49
CA SER A 37 -18.51 0.97 19.05
C SER A 37 -18.22 0.74 17.56
N VAL A 38 -18.24 -0.53 17.15
CA VAL A 38 -18.11 -0.90 15.72
C VAL A 38 -19.32 -0.41 14.93
N ALA A 39 -20.53 -0.47 15.50
CA ALA A 39 -21.74 0.03 14.87
C ALA A 39 -21.65 1.54 14.57
N GLU A 40 -21.26 2.34 15.56
CA GLU A 40 -21.02 3.78 15.38
C GLU A 40 -19.97 4.05 14.31
N TYR A 41 -18.87 3.30 14.32
CA TYR A 41 -17.82 3.44 13.31
C TYR A 41 -18.37 3.20 11.90
N LEU A 42 -19.21 2.17 11.71
CA LEU A 42 -19.80 1.83 10.41
C LEU A 42 -20.83 2.86 9.96
N ILE A 43 -21.64 3.40 10.88
CA ILE A 43 -22.58 4.49 10.60
C ILE A 43 -21.81 5.72 10.14
N LEU A 44 -20.80 6.15 10.91
CA LEU A 44 -20.01 7.33 10.60
C LEU A 44 -19.17 7.16 9.33
N THR A 45 -18.72 5.93 9.03
CA THR A 45 -18.02 5.63 7.77
C THR A 45 -18.88 6.02 6.57
N THR A 46 -20.22 5.95 6.65
CA THR A 46 -21.12 6.38 5.57
C THR A 46 -21.10 7.86 5.26
N LEU A 47 -20.61 8.67 6.19
CA LEU A 47 -20.62 10.13 6.11
C LEU A 47 -19.32 10.72 5.55
N ILE A 48 -18.27 9.90 5.42
CA ILE A 48 -16.99 10.30 4.82
C ILE A 48 -17.19 10.64 3.34
N ASP A 49 -17.42 11.88 2.98
CA ASP A 49 -17.42 12.30 1.59
C ASP A 49 -15.97 12.52 1.14
N PRO A 50 -15.52 12.06 -0.04
CA PRO A 50 -14.23 12.45 -0.60
C PRO A 50 -13.98 13.98 -0.65
N SER A 51 -15.04 14.78 -0.61
CA SER A 51 -15.03 16.23 -0.54
C SER A 51 -15.19 16.82 0.87
N ASN A 52 -15.67 16.05 1.85
CA ASN A 52 -15.76 16.48 3.25
C ASN A 52 -14.57 15.98 4.05
N GLU A 53 -13.99 16.89 4.82
CA GLU A 53 -12.76 16.66 5.57
C GLU A 53 -13.04 15.93 6.90
N PHE A 54 -13.69 14.78 6.90
CA PHE A 54 -14.00 14.07 8.14
C PHE A 54 -13.36 12.68 8.22
N VAL A 55 -13.00 12.30 9.43
CA VAL A 55 -12.23 11.10 9.74
C VAL A 55 -12.91 10.35 10.87
N VAL A 56 -12.99 9.01 10.78
CA VAL A 56 -13.63 8.19 11.82
C VAL A 56 -12.60 7.27 12.50
N LEU A 57 -12.58 7.32 13.82
CA LEU A 57 -11.73 6.52 14.68
C LEU A 57 -12.56 5.62 15.57
N ASN A 58 -12.08 4.42 15.87
CA ASN A 58 -12.70 3.54 16.86
C ASN A 58 -11.95 3.60 18.21
N GLY A 59 -12.66 3.96 19.28
CA GLY A 59 -12.22 3.87 20.67
C GLY A 59 -11.45 5.10 21.19
N SER A 60 -11.76 5.48 22.42
CA SER A 60 -11.19 6.64 23.13
C SER A 60 -9.84 6.37 23.81
N GLY A 61 -9.44 5.11 24.01
CA GLY A 61 -8.26 4.71 24.81
C GLY A 61 -6.88 5.05 24.22
N VAL A 62 -6.79 5.88 23.18
CA VAL A 62 -5.53 6.21 22.48
C VAL A 62 -5.33 7.73 22.32
N HIS A 63 -5.72 8.51 23.33
CA HIS A 63 -5.72 9.98 23.31
C HIS A 63 -4.42 10.62 22.80
N ASN A 64 -3.25 10.11 23.21
CA ASN A 64 -1.97 10.67 22.77
C ASN A 64 -1.77 10.53 21.24
N LEU A 65 -2.20 9.41 20.66
CA LEU A 65 -2.07 9.17 19.22
C LEU A 65 -3.10 9.98 18.43
N ILE A 66 -4.31 10.14 18.98
CA ILE A 66 -5.35 10.99 18.41
C ILE A 66 -4.89 12.46 18.41
N SER A 67 -4.33 12.92 19.53
CA SER A 67 -3.78 14.29 19.65
C SER A 67 -2.62 14.52 18.69
N GLN A 68 -1.76 13.52 18.51
CA GLN A 68 -0.69 13.61 17.52
C GLN A 68 -1.25 13.69 16.10
N LEU A 69 -2.22 12.83 15.77
CA LEU A 69 -2.83 12.80 14.46
C LEU A 69 -3.52 14.13 14.13
N SER A 70 -4.25 14.72 15.09
CA SER A 70 -4.93 15.99 14.87
C SER A 70 -3.98 17.14 14.55
N LEU A 71 -2.81 17.20 15.23
CA LEU A 71 -1.75 18.15 14.92
C LEU A 71 -1.25 18.01 13.47
N TYR A 72 -1.03 16.78 12.99
CA TYR A 72 -0.59 16.55 11.62
C TYR A 72 -1.69 16.74 10.57
N LEU A 73 -2.96 16.74 10.97
CA LEU A 73 -4.09 16.92 10.07
C LEU A 73 -4.68 18.34 10.08
N ASP A 74 -4.21 19.24 10.97
CA ASP A 74 -4.89 20.52 11.27
C ASP A 74 -6.37 20.28 11.59
N ALA A 75 -6.61 19.27 12.42
CA ALA A 75 -7.95 18.74 12.66
C ALA A 75 -8.51 19.20 14.01
N SER A 76 -9.79 19.53 14.03
CA SER A 76 -10.58 19.62 15.26
C SER A 76 -11.05 18.21 15.67
N LEU A 77 -11.12 17.97 16.98
CA LEU A 77 -11.56 16.68 17.54
C LEU A 77 -13.03 16.78 17.93
N VAL A 78 -13.87 15.88 17.42
CA VAL A 78 -15.30 15.80 17.75
C VAL A 78 -15.59 14.42 18.34
N LEU A 79 -16.00 14.39 19.61
CA LEU A 79 -16.36 13.13 20.27
C LEU A 79 -17.80 12.75 19.88
N VAL A 80 -18.05 11.51 19.45
CA VAL A 80 -19.41 11.10 19.02
C VAL A 80 -20.39 11.09 20.19
N ARG A 81 -19.91 10.93 21.43
CA ARG A 81 -20.74 11.14 22.64
C ARG A 81 -21.29 12.56 22.77
N GLU A 82 -20.63 13.55 22.16
CA GLU A 82 -21.15 14.93 22.10
C GLU A 82 -22.26 15.08 21.05
N ILE A 83 -22.41 14.10 20.14
CA ILE A 83 -23.43 14.08 19.09
C ILE A 83 -24.69 13.34 19.55
N ALA A 84 -24.54 12.25 20.33
CA ALA A 84 -25.64 11.36 20.67
C ALA A 84 -25.49 10.66 22.04
N ASP A 85 -26.49 10.77 22.91
CA ASP A 85 -26.58 10.10 24.22
C ASP A 85 -27.77 9.12 24.28
N TYR A 86 -27.65 8.00 23.57
CA TYR A 86 -28.67 6.94 23.53
C TYR A 86 -28.09 5.57 23.85
N GLU A 87 -28.85 4.79 24.64
CA GLU A 87 -28.51 3.40 25.00
C GLU A 87 -28.72 2.39 23.84
N ASP A 88 -29.55 2.74 22.85
CA ASP A 88 -29.93 1.87 21.73
C ASP A 88 -29.35 2.36 20.39
N VAL A 89 -28.85 1.39 19.59
CA VAL A 89 -28.17 1.64 18.31
C VAL A 89 -29.09 2.22 17.25
N PHE A 90 -30.39 1.91 17.28
CA PHE A 90 -31.35 2.44 16.31
C PHE A 90 -31.53 3.94 16.49
N ASN A 91 -31.83 4.38 17.71
CA ASN A 91 -31.96 5.81 18.01
C ASN A 91 -30.66 6.58 17.75
N LYS A 92 -29.52 5.99 18.13
CA LYS A 92 -28.20 6.58 17.88
C LYS A 92 -27.91 6.75 16.39
N SER A 93 -28.24 5.75 15.57
CA SER A 93 -28.03 5.83 14.12
C SER A 93 -28.89 6.90 13.45
N ILE A 94 -30.13 7.09 13.91
CA ILE A 94 -31.03 8.14 13.43
C ILE A 94 -30.48 9.52 13.77
N GLU A 95 -30.07 9.75 15.01
CA GLU A 95 -29.57 11.06 15.43
C GLU A 95 -28.30 11.45 14.66
N ILE A 96 -27.37 10.51 14.52
CA ILE A 96 -26.20 10.71 13.66
C ILE A 96 -26.66 11.04 12.24
N ALA A 97 -27.57 10.27 11.65
CA ALA A 97 -28.07 10.54 10.31
C ALA A 97 -28.67 11.94 10.15
N GLN A 98 -29.46 12.41 11.13
CA GLN A 98 -30.08 13.74 11.15
C GLN A 98 -29.07 14.88 11.33
N TYR A 99 -28.01 14.64 12.12
CA TYR A 99 -26.94 15.62 12.33
C TYR A 99 -26.27 15.97 10.99
N PHE A 100 -26.04 14.97 10.13
CA PHE A 100 -25.35 15.16 8.86
C PHE A 100 -26.27 15.39 7.66
N ASN A 101 -27.54 15.02 7.74
CA ASN A 101 -28.49 15.14 6.64
C ASN A 101 -29.72 15.93 7.06
N SER A 102 -29.99 17.02 6.34
CA SER A 102 -31.19 17.84 6.57
C SER A 102 -32.50 17.11 6.28
N LYS A 103 -32.45 16.01 5.50
CA LYS A 103 -33.59 15.15 5.15
C LYS A 103 -33.15 13.69 5.03
N LEU A 104 -34.02 12.78 5.46
CA LEU A 104 -33.78 11.33 5.45
C LEU A 104 -34.68 10.60 4.43
N ASP A 105 -34.88 11.17 3.24
CA ASP A 105 -35.84 10.65 2.23
C ASP A 105 -35.59 9.18 1.86
N SER A 106 -34.33 8.74 1.92
CA SER A 106 -33.92 7.35 1.67
C SER A 106 -32.88 6.89 2.70
N ILE A 107 -33.03 5.66 3.21
CA ILE A 107 -32.10 5.06 4.18
C ILE A 107 -31.69 3.64 3.77
N VAL A 108 -30.52 3.21 4.24
CA VAL A 108 -30.12 1.80 4.24
C VAL A 108 -30.30 1.24 5.64
N MET A 109 -30.94 0.08 5.77
CA MET A 109 -31.26 -0.55 7.05
C MET A 109 -30.65 -1.95 7.18
N VAL A 110 -30.02 -2.24 8.32
CA VAL A 110 -29.39 -3.53 8.61
C VAL A 110 -29.53 -3.90 10.09
N ASN A 111 -29.59 -5.20 10.39
CA ASN A 111 -29.51 -5.71 11.75
C ASN A 111 -28.04 -5.84 12.20
N VAL A 112 -27.70 -5.37 13.40
CA VAL A 112 -26.34 -5.42 13.97
C VAL A 112 -25.84 -6.83 14.30
N GLU A 113 -26.72 -7.83 14.42
CA GLU A 113 -26.37 -9.21 14.80
C GLU A 113 -25.35 -9.85 13.84
N ASN A 114 -25.33 -9.43 12.57
CA ASN A 114 -24.37 -9.89 11.58
C ASN A 114 -23.39 -8.77 11.21
N GLU A 115 -22.20 -8.81 11.82
CA GLU A 115 -21.14 -7.83 11.59
C GLU A 115 -20.70 -7.78 10.11
N SER A 116 -20.66 -8.91 9.42
CA SER A 116 -20.25 -8.94 8.00
C SER A 116 -21.28 -8.24 7.10
N LEU A 117 -22.58 -8.46 7.35
CA LEU A 117 -23.63 -7.72 6.66
C LEU A 117 -23.62 -6.23 7.02
N SER A 118 -23.34 -5.89 8.28
CA SER A 118 -23.21 -4.49 8.73
C SER A 118 -22.10 -3.74 7.98
N VAL A 119 -20.95 -4.40 7.75
CA VAL A 119 -19.85 -3.85 6.94
C VAL A 119 -20.29 -3.58 5.50
N VAL A 120 -20.93 -4.57 4.85
CA VAL A 120 -21.39 -4.42 3.46
C VAL A 120 -22.51 -3.38 3.36
N ALA A 121 -23.40 -3.31 4.35
CA ALA A 121 -24.46 -2.30 4.42
C ALA A 121 -23.90 -0.88 4.56
N SER A 122 -22.86 -0.68 5.36
CA SER A 122 -22.13 0.60 5.42
C SER A 122 -21.55 1.00 4.06
N LEU A 123 -21.01 0.05 3.31
CA LEU A 123 -20.48 0.30 1.96
C LEU A 123 -21.57 0.63 0.94
N ILE A 124 -22.70 -0.08 0.97
CA ILE A 124 -23.84 0.21 0.09
C ILE A 124 -24.45 1.57 0.43
N ALA A 125 -24.66 1.86 1.72
CA ALA A 125 -25.12 3.16 2.21
C ALA A 125 -24.21 4.29 1.72
N SER A 126 -22.90 4.09 1.84
CA SER A 126 -21.88 5.01 1.31
C SER A 126 -21.99 5.22 -0.20
N ALA A 127 -22.15 4.15 -0.98
CA ALA A 127 -22.20 4.22 -2.43
C ALA A 127 -23.49 4.87 -2.96
N LEU A 128 -24.60 4.67 -2.24
CA LEU A 128 -25.90 5.27 -2.55
C LEU A 128 -26.05 6.70 -2.01
N ASN A 129 -25.09 7.15 -1.19
CA ASN A 129 -25.19 8.39 -0.42
C ASN A 129 -26.48 8.43 0.42
N HIS A 130 -26.74 7.35 1.14
CA HIS A 130 -27.88 7.19 2.03
C HIS A 130 -27.40 6.90 3.45
N PRO A 131 -28.05 7.43 4.49
CA PRO A 131 -27.67 7.13 5.86
C PRO A 131 -27.89 5.65 6.20
N LEU A 132 -26.96 5.10 6.99
CA LEU A 132 -27.10 3.75 7.55
C LEU A 132 -27.84 3.81 8.88
N ILE A 133 -29.00 3.16 8.91
CA ILE A 133 -29.78 2.94 10.13
C ILE A 133 -29.57 1.49 10.57
N MET A 134 -29.01 1.32 11.76
CA MET A 134 -28.73 0.00 12.32
C MET A 134 -29.73 -0.30 13.44
N TYR A 135 -30.17 -1.54 13.59
CA TYR A 135 -31.06 -1.92 14.69
C TYR A 135 -30.65 -3.28 15.25
N GLU A 136 -31.03 -3.55 16.50
CA GLU A 136 -30.84 -4.86 17.13
C GLU A 136 -32.20 -5.57 17.27
N ASN A 137 -33.04 -5.10 18.19
CA ASN A 137 -34.31 -5.76 18.55
C ASN A 137 -35.56 -4.91 18.24
N ARG A 138 -35.41 -3.60 18.02
CA ARG A 138 -36.53 -2.66 17.93
C ARG A 138 -36.34 -1.68 16.77
N ILE A 139 -37.44 -1.42 16.06
CA ILE A 139 -37.55 -0.41 15.01
C ILE A 139 -38.79 0.44 15.31
N GLU A 140 -38.64 1.76 15.35
CA GLU A 140 -39.75 2.69 15.56
C GLU A 140 -40.20 3.28 14.22
N LEU A 141 -41.13 2.59 13.55
CA LEU A 141 -41.58 2.95 12.18
C LEU A 141 -42.18 4.36 12.11
N GLU A 142 -43.00 4.75 13.10
CA GLU A 142 -43.58 6.10 13.18
C GLU A 142 -42.51 7.19 13.30
N LYS A 143 -41.39 6.91 13.98
CA LYS A 143 -40.27 7.85 14.07
C LYS A 143 -39.65 8.07 12.69
N LEU A 144 -39.36 7.01 11.95
CA LEU A 144 -38.82 7.12 10.58
C LEU A 144 -39.77 7.87 9.64
N LYS A 145 -41.08 7.60 9.74
CA LYS A 145 -42.11 8.29 8.96
C LYS A 145 -42.17 9.79 9.28
N ASN A 146 -42.12 10.14 10.57
CA ASN A 146 -42.09 11.55 11.00
C ASN A 146 -40.83 12.29 10.54
N LEU A 147 -39.75 11.57 10.25
CA LEU A 147 -38.51 12.12 9.69
C LEU A 147 -38.52 12.25 8.17
N GLY A 148 -39.64 11.90 7.52
CA GLY A 148 -39.79 12.00 6.07
C GLY A 148 -39.12 10.87 5.29
N VAL A 149 -38.82 9.74 5.93
CA VAL A 149 -38.30 8.56 5.22
C VAL A 149 -39.38 8.02 4.29
N GLU A 150 -39.08 7.94 2.99
CA GLU A 150 -39.99 7.37 1.98
C GLU A 150 -39.48 6.02 1.47
N ASN A 151 -38.15 5.89 1.30
CA ASN A 151 -37.53 4.71 0.72
C ASN A 151 -36.61 4.02 1.72
N VAL A 152 -36.75 2.69 1.85
CA VAL A 152 -35.92 1.89 2.74
C VAL A 152 -35.24 0.77 1.95
N PHE A 153 -33.91 0.75 1.98
CA PHE A 153 -33.11 -0.30 1.38
C PHE A 153 -32.61 -1.25 2.47
N THR A 154 -33.20 -2.44 2.57
CA THR A 154 -32.89 -3.40 3.64
C THR A 154 -31.84 -4.41 3.19
N ILE A 155 -30.86 -4.72 4.05
CA ILE A 155 -29.80 -5.70 3.76
C ILE A 155 -29.81 -6.79 4.82
N GLY A 156 -30.10 -8.04 4.42
CA GLY A 156 -30.15 -9.21 5.30
C GLY A 156 -31.14 -9.09 6.46
N VAL A 157 -32.22 -8.33 6.25
CA VAL A 157 -33.29 -8.14 7.22
C VAL A 157 -34.33 -9.24 7.05
N GLY A 158 -34.80 -9.81 8.17
CA GLY A 158 -35.80 -10.89 8.18
C GLY A 158 -37.12 -10.47 7.53
N GLU A 159 -37.80 -11.43 6.88
CA GLU A 159 -38.99 -11.18 6.08
C GLU A 159 -40.13 -10.52 6.87
N ASP A 160 -40.33 -10.90 8.13
CA ASP A 160 -41.33 -10.29 9.01
C ASP A 160 -41.12 -8.79 9.20
N VAL A 161 -39.86 -8.37 9.32
CA VAL A 161 -39.49 -6.96 9.48
C VAL A 161 -39.65 -6.22 8.15
N VAL A 162 -39.24 -6.84 7.03
CA VAL A 162 -39.45 -6.29 5.68
C VAL A 162 -40.93 -6.06 5.39
N ASN A 163 -41.80 -7.02 5.73
CA ASN A 163 -43.24 -6.91 5.50
C ASN A 163 -43.85 -5.76 6.31
N LYS A 164 -43.46 -5.60 7.58
CA LYS A 164 -43.86 -4.45 8.40
C LYS A 164 -43.38 -3.13 7.81
N LEU A 165 -42.15 -3.06 7.28
CA LEU A 165 -41.63 -1.85 6.64
C LEU A 165 -42.43 -1.48 5.37
N LYS A 166 -42.86 -2.46 4.59
CA LYS A 166 -43.66 -2.25 3.36
C LYS A 166 -45.04 -1.65 3.61
N GLU A 167 -45.57 -1.75 4.82
CA GLU A 167 -46.83 -1.09 5.20
C GLU A 167 -46.67 0.45 5.26
N TYR A 168 -45.44 0.96 5.43
CA TYR A 168 -45.16 2.38 5.66
C TYR A 168 -44.25 3.01 4.60
N PHE A 169 -43.41 2.22 3.93
CA PHE A 169 -42.31 2.72 3.07
C PHE A 169 -42.22 1.96 1.74
N ASN A 170 -41.56 2.57 0.75
CA ASN A 170 -41.11 1.89 -0.46
C ASN A 170 -39.84 1.07 -0.17
N VAL A 171 -39.99 -0.25 -0.04
CA VAL A 171 -38.90 -1.13 0.39
C VAL A 171 -38.26 -1.88 -0.77
N ARG A 172 -36.92 -1.78 -0.86
CA ARG A 172 -36.09 -2.68 -1.66
C ARG A 172 -35.25 -3.55 -0.73
N SER A 173 -35.14 -4.84 -1.01
CA SER A 173 -34.49 -5.78 -0.11
C SER A 173 -33.43 -6.59 -0.85
N ILE A 174 -32.27 -6.72 -0.19
CA ILE A 174 -31.22 -7.69 -0.50
C ILE A 174 -31.21 -8.70 0.65
N HIS A 175 -31.27 -9.98 0.36
CA HIS A 175 -31.54 -11.00 1.36
C HIS A 175 -30.28 -11.61 1.97
N ASP A 176 -29.18 -11.65 1.23
CA ASP A 176 -27.94 -12.26 1.69
C ASP A 176 -26.68 -11.43 1.35
N ILE A 177 -25.56 -11.86 1.94
CA ILE A 177 -24.28 -11.16 1.82
C ILE A 177 -23.70 -11.24 0.41
N SER A 178 -23.94 -12.33 -0.32
CA SER A 178 -23.39 -12.54 -1.66
C SER A 178 -24.09 -11.61 -2.66
N GLU A 179 -25.41 -11.48 -2.56
CA GLU A 179 -26.20 -10.51 -3.33
C GLU A 179 -25.79 -9.07 -2.98
N ALA A 180 -25.58 -8.76 -1.69
CA ALA A 180 -25.13 -7.44 -1.25
C ALA A 180 -23.74 -7.08 -1.83
N LEU A 181 -22.78 -8.02 -1.78
CA LEU A 181 -21.46 -7.84 -2.36
C LEU A 181 -21.50 -7.68 -3.88
N ALA A 182 -22.33 -8.46 -4.58
CA ALA A 182 -22.52 -8.34 -6.02
C ALA A 182 -23.10 -6.96 -6.40
N PHE A 183 -24.11 -6.51 -5.65
CA PHE A 183 -24.70 -5.17 -5.83
C PHE A 183 -23.66 -4.07 -5.63
N TYR A 184 -22.92 -4.09 -4.51
CA TYR A 184 -21.86 -3.12 -4.24
C TYR A 184 -20.78 -3.11 -5.33
N ASN A 185 -20.26 -4.28 -5.68
CA ASN A 185 -19.18 -4.40 -6.67
C ASN A 185 -19.63 -4.00 -8.08
N SER A 186 -20.92 -4.14 -8.42
CA SER A 186 -21.46 -3.69 -9.70
C SER A 186 -21.36 -2.17 -9.88
N MET A 187 -21.47 -1.40 -8.79
CA MET A 187 -21.29 0.05 -8.77
C MET A 187 -19.82 0.48 -8.95
N LEU A 188 -18.87 -0.46 -8.82
CA LEU A 188 -17.42 -0.24 -8.86
C LEU A 188 -16.73 -1.12 -9.91
N SER A 189 -17.42 -1.47 -10.99
CA SER A 189 -16.94 -2.38 -12.04
C SER A 189 -15.60 -1.97 -12.69
N ASN A 190 -15.31 -0.67 -12.73
CA ASN A 190 -14.05 -0.12 -13.28
C ASN A 190 -12.92 0.03 -12.25
N SER A 191 -13.17 -0.28 -10.97
CA SER A 191 -12.16 -0.12 -9.93
C SER A 191 -11.09 -1.20 -10.02
N LYS A 192 -9.82 -0.75 -10.00
CA LYS A 192 -8.64 -1.63 -10.01
C LYS A 192 -8.05 -1.88 -8.62
N THR A 193 -8.78 -1.49 -7.58
CA THR A 193 -8.41 -1.75 -6.18
C THR A 193 -9.39 -2.74 -5.58
N LEU A 194 -8.89 -3.73 -4.86
CA LEU A 194 -9.67 -4.70 -4.10
C LEU A 194 -9.33 -4.61 -2.62
N THR A 195 -10.34 -4.41 -1.78
CA THR A 195 -10.21 -4.56 -0.33
C THR A 195 -10.75 -5.94 0.07
N ILE A 196 -9.97 -6.66 0.86
CA ILE A 196 -10.29 -8.00 1.35
C ILE A 196 -10.43 -7.94 2.87
N ALA A 197 -11.59 -8.37 3.37
CA ALA A 197 -11.81 -8.62 4.79
C ALA A 197 -11.97 -10.13 5.04
N LEU A 198 -11.63 -10.55 6.26
CA LEU A 198 -11.86 -11.91 6.73
C LEU A 198 -13.12 -11.97 7.58
N LYS A 199 -13.98 -12.95 7.31
CA LYS A 199 -15.21 -13.15 8.09
C LYS A 199 -14.87 -13.38 9.56
N ASN A 200 -15.59 -12.72 10.46
CA ASN A 200 -15.39 -12.77 11.92
C ASN A 200 -14.00 -12.31 12.39
N ASP A 201 -13.23 -11.59 11.56
CA ASP A 201 -12.01 -10.91 12.02
C ASP A 201 -12.38 -9.63 12.77
N GLU A 202 -11.78 -9.43 13.93
CA GLU A 202 -12.08 -8.29 14.80
C GLU A 202 -11.75 -6.92 14.19
N LEU A 203 -10.93 -6.88 13.12
CA LEU A 203 -10.58 -5.68 12.37
C LEU A 203 -11.38 -5.54 11.07
N ALA A 204 -12.28 -6.47 10.74
CA ALA A 204 -13.03 -6.48 9.47
C ALA A 204 -13.78 -5.16 9.23
N PHE A 205 -14.28 -4.51 10.28
CA PHE A 205 -14.99 -3.23 10.17
C PHE A 205 -14.15 -2.09 9.56
N ILE A 206 -12.81 -2.11 9.71
CA ILE A 206 -11.89 -1.11 9.14
C ILE A 206 -11.88 -1.18 7.60
N SER A 207 -12.24 -2.34 7.04
CA SER A 207 -12.30 -2.52 5.59
C SER A 207 -13.37 -1.66 4.92
N ALA A 208 -14.45 -1.29 5.63
CA ALA A 208 -15.47 -0.38 5.11
C ALA A 208 -14.86 1.00 4.80
N LEU A 209 -14.06 1.52 5.73
CA LEU A 209 -13.36 2.80 5.56
C LEU A 209 -12.44 2.76 4.34
N TYR A 210 -11.62 1.72 4.20
CA TYR A 210 -10.70 1.59 3.07
C TYR A 210 -11.41 1.45 1.74
N ALA A 211 -12.41 0.56 1.68
CA ALA A 211 -13.12 0.31 0.44
C ALA A 211 -13.87 1.56 -0.04
N LYS A 212 -14.44 2.33 0.89
CA LYS A 212 -15.00 3.65 0.58
C LYS A 212 -13.94 4.64 0.11
N ALA A 213 -12.91 4.89 0.91
CA ALA A 213 -11.91 5.92 0.65
C ALA A 213 -11.15 5.69 -0.67
N LYS A 214 -10.92 4.42 -1.03
CA LYS A 214 -10.24 4.03 -2.28
C LYS A 214 -11.17 3.72 -3.44
N LYS A 215 -12.50 3.84 -3.23
CA LYS A 215 -13.53 3.39 -4.18
C LYS A 215 -13.22 1.99 -4.71
N SER A 216 -12.88 1.09 -3.79
CA SER A 216 -12.39 -0.25 -4.11
C SER A 216 -13.55 -1.23 -4.21
N ARG A 217 -13.39 -2.23 -5.09
CA ARG A 217 -14.16 -3.48 -4.98
C ARG A 217 -13.91 -4.10 -3.60
N PHE A 218 -14.86 -4.90 -3.13
CA PHE A 218 -14.82 -5.47 -1.80
C PHE A 218 -15.23 -6.93 -1.81
N ILE A 219 -14.51 -7.76 -1.05
CA ILE A 219 -14.87 -9.15 -0.79
C ILE A 219 -14.69 -9.47 0.69
N ILE A 220 -15.54 -10.35 1.20
CA ILE A 220 -15.40 -10.97 2.52
C ILE A 220 -15.21 -12.45 2.30
N VAL A 221 -14.13 -13.00 2.83
CA VAL A 221 -13.83 -14.44 2.71
C VAL A 221 -13.61 -15.05 4.07
N ASP A 222 -14.00 -16.31 4.25
CA ASP A 222 -13.76 -17.02 5.51
C ASP A 222 -12.24 -17.19 5.76
N LYS A 223 -11.51 -17.60 4.72
CA LYS A 223 -10.07 -17.87 4.76
C LYS A 223 -9.44 -17.57 3.41
N ILE A 224 -8.18 -17.13 3.44
CA ILE A 224 -7.35 -16.97 2.24
C ILE A 224 -6.86 -18.36 1.79
N ARG A 225 -7.45 -18.88 0.71
CA ARG A 225 -7.19 -20.21 0.15
C ARG A 225 -7.23 -20.17 -1.38
N LYS A 226 -6.39 -20.97 -2.04
CA LYS A 226 -6.30 -20.98 -3.51
C LYS A 226 -7.57 -21.58 -4.14
N GLU A 227 -8.22 -22.49 -3.42
CA GLU A 227 -9.45 -23.16 -3.82
C GLU A 227 -10.68 -22.25 -3.71
N ASN A 228 -10.53 -21.03 -3.18
CA ASN A 228 -11.62 -20.05 -3.14
C ASN A 228 -11.74 -19.36 -4.51
N GLU A 229 -12.63 -19.88 -5.36
CA GLU A 229 -12.88 -19.37 -6.71
C GLU A 229 -13.33 -17.91 -6.70
N GLU A 230 -14.14 -17.49 -5.72
CA GLU A 230 -14.61 -16.11 -5.60
C GLU A 230 -13.44 -15.13 -5.36
N LEU A 231 -12.50 -15.50 -4.48
CA LEU A 231 -11.28 -14.73 -4.25
C LEU A 231 -10.44 -14.64 -5.52
N VAL A 232 -10.17 -15.77 -6.18
CA VAL A 232 -9.35 -15.81 -7.40
C VAL A 232 -9.98 -14.98 -8.52
N ASN A 233 -11.29 -15.13 -8.75
CA ASN A 233 -12.02 -14.38 -9.77
C ASN A 233 -12.03 -12.87 -9.47
N SER A 234 -12.12 -12.48 -8.20
CA SER A 234 -12.12 -11.07 -7.78
C SER A 234 -10.76 -10.39 -7.94
N LEU A 235 -9.67 -11.17 -8.03
CA LEU A 235 -8.31 -10.67 -8.22
C LEU A 235 -7.98 -10.36 -9.68
N ALA A 236 -8.77 -10.84 -10.64
CA ALA A 236 -8.55 -10.59 -12.05
C ALA A 236 -8.65 -9.09 -12.38
N GLY A 237 -7.61 -8.55 -13.02
CA GLY A 237 -7.55 -7.14 -13.44
C GLY A 237 -7.34 -6.13 -12.29
N ILE A 238 -7.02 -6.61 -11.09
CA ILE A 238 -6.73 -5.76 -9.93
C ILE A 238 -5.27 -5.33 -9.94
N GLU A 239 -5.01 -4.04 -9.74
CA GLU A 239 -3.68 -3.45 -9.63
C GLU A 239 -3.25 -3.26 -8.16
N LYS A 240 -4.20 -3.20 -7.23
CA LYS A 240 -3.93 -2.98 -5.80
C LYS A 240 -4.83 -3.84 -4.93
N VAL A 241 -4.24 -4.53 -3.95
CA VAL A 241 -4.95 -5.37 -2.98
C VAL A 241 -4.65 -4.90 -1.58
N ILE A 242 -5.71 -4.63 -0.81
CA ILE A 242 -5.64 -4.21 0.58
C ILE A 242 -6.24 -5.32 1.44
N LEU A 243 -5.41 -6.01 2.22
CA LEU A 243 -5.87 -6.99 3.20
C LEU A 243 -6.02 -6.30 4.56
N VAL A 244 -7.22 -6.34 5.13
CA VAL A 244 -7.45 -5.95 6.52
C VAL A 244 -7.52 -7.21 7.38
N SER A 245 -6.60 -7.35 8.34
CA SER A 245 -6.53 -8.58 9.13
C SER A 245 -5.91 -8.37 10.52
N SER A 246 -6.52 -8.99 11.53
CA SER A 246 -6.01 -9.08 12.89
C SER A 246 -4.75 -9.96 12.99
N PHE A 247 -3.98 -9.75 14.07
CA PHE A 247 -2.84 -10.60 14.40
C PHE A 247 -3.20 -12.09 14.48
N LYS A 248 -4.40 -12.42 14.98
CA LYS A 248 -4.89 -13.79 15.07
C LYS A 248 -4.85 -14.48 13.70
N ASN A 249 -5.46 -13.87 12.69
CA ASN A 249 -5.50 -14.44 11.33
C ASN A 249 -4.15 -14.38 10.61
N LEU A 250 -3.32 -13.38 10.90
CA LEU A 250 -1.93 -13.35 10.41
C LEU A 250 -1.12 -14.54 10.94
N LYS A 251 -1.24 -14.88 12.22
CA LYS A 251 -0.52 -15.98 12.87
C LYS A 251 -1.11 -17.37 12.57
N THR A 252 -2.42 -17.56 12.77
CA THR A 252 -3.03 -18.89 12.69
C THR A 252 -3.33 -19.30 11.24
N GLU A 253 -3.80 -18.36 10.43
CA GLU A 253 -4.20 -18.63 9.05
C GLU A 253 -3.13 -18.23 8.04
N ARG A 254 -2.04 -17.56 8.46
CA ARG A 254 -0.98 -17.07 7.57
C ARG A 254 -1.54 -16.20 6.44
N ALA A 255 -2.56 -15.39 6.74
CA ALA A 255 -3.43 -14.79 5.74
C ALA A 255 -2.67 -14.01 4.66
N TYR A 256 -1.70 -13.17 5.06
CA TYR A 256 -0.91 -12.36 4.13
C TYR A 256 0.06 -13.21 3.28
N SER A 257 0.83 -14.11 3.91
CA SER A 257 1.69 -15.08 3.19
C SER A 257 0.90 -15.90 2.17
N LYS A 258 -0.29 -16.40 2.53
CA LYS A 258 -1.14 -17.16 1.61
C LYS A 258 -1.65 -16.27 0.47
N LEU A 259 -2.03 -15.02 0.75
CA LEU A 259 -2.48 -14.08 -0.27
C LEU A 259 -1.39 -13.82 -1.32
N LEU A 260 -0.15 -13.52 -0.89
CA LEU A 260 0.99 -13.36 -1.80
C LEU A 260 1.21 -14.60 -2.69
N ASN A 261 1.08 -15.79 -2.12
CA ASN A 261 1.24 -17.04 -2.87
C ASN A 261 0.10 -17.32 -3.87
N ILE A 262 -1.13 -16.92 -3.54
CA ILE A 262 -2.28 -16.99 -4.47
C ILE A 262 -2.06 -16.03 -5.62
N LEU A 263 -1.65 -14.79 -5.33
CA LEU A 263 -1.41 -13.75 -6.34
C LEU A 263 -0.31 -14.12 -7.33
N MET A 264 0.75 -14.77 -6.87
CA MET A 264 1.81 -15.30 -7.73
C MET A 264 1.30 -16.38 -8.72
N LYS A 265 0.21 -17.08 -8.40
CA LYS A 265 -0.32 -18.23 -9.17
C LYS A 265 -1.68 -17.98 -9.84
N GLY A 266 -2.28 -16.81 -9.63
CA GLY A 266 -3.67 -16.51 -10.02
C GLY A 266 -3.83 -15.28 -10.91
N GLY A 267 -2.74 -14.57 -11.24
CA GLY A 267 -2.76 -13.45 -12.18
C GLY A 267 -2.70 -13.88 -13.65
N VAL A 268 -2.80 -12.91 -14.57
CA VAL A 268 -2.54 -13.11 -16.02
C VAL A 268 -1.11 -13.63 -16.23
N ASP A 269 -0.21 -13.24 -15.35
CA ASP A 269 1.14 -13.71 -15.19
C ASP A 269 1.24 -14.70 -14.00
N GLU A 270 1.07 -15.99 -14.28
CA GLU A 270 1.24 -17.07 -13.30
C GLU A 270 2.69 -17.24 -12.77
N LYS A 271 3.61 -16.32 -13.10
CA LYS A 271 4.99 -16.31 -12.60
C LYS A 271 5.30 -15.15 -11.67
N TYR A 272 4.53 -14.06 -11.66
CA TYR A 272 4.83 -12.85 -10.87
C TYR A 272 3.59 -12.28 -10.20
N ILE A 273 3.79 -11.49 -9.14
CA ILE A 273 2.71 -10.76 -8.50
C ILE A 273 2.40 -9.50 -9.33
N GLU A 274 1.16 -9.41 -9.81
CA GLU A 274 0.66 -8.27 -10.56
C GLU A 274 0.20 -7.09 -9.68
N PRO A 275 -0.63 -7.29 -8.64
CA PRO A 275 -1.06 -6.16 -7.82
C PRO A 275 -0.03 -5.77 -6.76
N ALA A 276 0.02 -4.49 -6.44
CA ALA A 276 0.63 -4.03 -5.20
C ALA A 276 -0.22 -4.50 -4.01
N VAL A 277 0.39 -5.19 -3.05
CA VAL A 277 -0.31 -5.80 -1.91
C VAL A 277 0.07 -5.09 -0.63
N ALA A 278 -0.93 -4.80 0.20
CA ALA A 278 -0.72 -4.13 1.47
C ALA A 278 -1.57 -4.74 2.59
N LEU A 279 -1.08 -4.63 3.82
CA LEU A 279 -1.71 -5.10 5.04
C LEU A 279 -2.08 -3.92 5.94
N ILE A 280 -3.34 -3.87 6.36
CA ILE A 280 -3.81 -2.97 7.42
C ILE A 280 -4.06 -3.81 8.67
N SER A 281 -3.31 -3.51 9.72
CA SER A 281 -3.36 -4.22 11.00
C SER A 281 -2.86 -3.33 12.14
N GLY A 282 -2.99 -3.78 13.38
CA GLY A 282 -2.54 -3.08 14.58
C GLY A 282 -2.64 -3.95 15.82
N ILE A 283 -2.19 -3.42 16.96
CA ILE A 283 -2.19 -4.16 18.24
C ILE A 283 -3.56 -4.22 18.93
N SER A 284 -4.52 -3.42 18.47
CA SER A 284 -5.93 -3.45 18.87
C SER A 284 -6.80 -2.75 17.82
N LYS A 285 -8.14 -2.86 17.93
CA LYS A 285 -9.11 -2.17 17.07
C LYS A 285 -8.82 -0.67 16.94
N SER A 286 -8.60 0.01 18.06
CA SER A 286 -8.32 1.45 18.06
C SER A 286 -7.01 1.83 17.39
N HIS A 287 -5.94 1.08 17.65
CA HIS A 287 -4.65 1.36 17.01
C HIS A 287 -4.71 1.10 15.51
N ALA A 288 -5.37 0.03 15.08
CA ALA A 288 -5.56 -0.28 13.67
C ALA A 288 -6.43 0.77 12.96
N SER A 289 -7.48 1.27 13.63
CA SER A 289 -8.34 2.33 13.11
C SER A 289 -7.60 3.66 12.96
N ILE A 290 -6.81 4.07 13.96
CA ILE A 290 -5.98 5.28 13.86
C ILE A 290 -4.90 5.11 12.78
N PHE A 291 -4.29 3.93 12.70
CA PHE A 291 -3.32 3.63 11.66
C PHE A 291 -3.94 3.74 10.26
N ALA A 292 -5.13 3.16 10.05
CA ALA A 292 -5.88 3.21 8.80
C ALA A 292 -6.09 4.65 8.32
N VAL A 293 -6.65 5.48 9.19
CA VAL A 293 -6.87 6.91 8.94
C VAL A 293 -5.56 7.63 8.64
N ARG A 294 -4.52 7.39 9.46
CA ARG A 294 -3.23 8.07 9.34
C ARG A 294 -2.59 7.79 7.98
N THR A 295 -2.63 6.53 7.53
CA THR A 295 -2.02 6.17 6.25
C THR A 295 -2.86 6.57 5.04
N LEU A 296 -4.20 6.59 5.14
CA LEU A 296 -5.08 7.16 4.11
C LEU A 296 -4.80 8.66 3.90
N ASN A 297 -4.42 9.37 4.96
CA ASN A 297 -4.06 10.79 4.95
C ASN A 297 -2.54 11.04 4.87
N SER A 298 -1.75 10.02 4.50
CA SER A 298 -0.29 10.11 4.47
C SER A 298 0.24 11.30 3.66
N GLY A 299 -0.37 11.64 2.53
CA GLY A 299 0.03 12.79 1.71
C GLY A 299 -0.07 14.14 2.44
N ARG A 300 -1.09 14.35 3.30
CA ARG A 300 -1.20 15.57 4.13
C ARG A 300 -0.13 15.57 5.23
N ILE A 301 0.06 14.42 5.89
CA ILE A 301 1.02 14.27 6.98
C ILE A 301 2.45 14.48 6.50
N LEU A 302 2.85 13.82 5.40
CA LEU A 302 4.20 13.89 4.84
C LEU A 302 4.61 15.34 4.53
N ARG A 303 3.70 16.19 4.04
CA ARG A 303 3.97 17.61 3.75
C ARG A 303 4.35 18.44 4.98
N LYS A 304 3.96 18.00 6.18
CA LYS A 304 4.29 18.68 7.45
C LYS A 304 5.53 18.12 8.14
N LEU A 305 5.98 16.93 7.74
CA LEU A 305 7.17 16.33 8.33
C LEU A 305 8.42 17.06 7.89
N ASN A 306 9.46 16.96 8.71
CA ASN A 306 10.80 17.39 8.31
C ASN A 306 11.24 16.54 7.11
N ARG A 307 11.85 17.19 6.10
CA ARG A 307 12.54 16.53 4.98
C ARG A 307 13.83 15.85 5.45
N GLY A 308 13.69 14.92 6.38
CA GLY A 308 14.77 14.18 7.00
C GLY A 308 14.61 12.68 6.81
N GLN A 309 15.73 11.98 6.93
CA GLN A 309 15.78 10.53 6.98
C GLN A 309 16.54 10.07 8.24
N ASN A 310 15.93 9.22 9.04
CA ASN A 310 16.54 8.55 10.17
C ASN A 310 17.23 7.28 9.68
N LEU A 311 18.47 7.05 10.07
CA LEU A 311 19.25 5.89 9.66
C LEU A 311 19.82 5.23 10.92
N ILE A 312 19.42 4.00 11.20
CA ILE A 312 19.85 3.23 12.38
C ILE A 312 20.52 1.96 11.87
N PHE A 313 21.84 1.84 11.97
CA PHE A 313 22.57 0.78 11.26
C PHE A 313 23.86 0.33 11.95
N MET A 314 24.28 -0.91 11.67
CA MET A 314 25.52 -1.50 12.18
C MET A 314 26.66 -1.37 11.16
N ASP A 315 27.88 -1.76 11.54
CA ASP A 315 29.08 -1.67 10.73
C ASP A 315 29.03 -2.52 9.45
N ASP A 316 28.42 -3.70 9.53
CA ASP A 316 28.23 -4.63 8.40
C ASP A 316 27.44 -4.04 7.22
N SER A 317 26.71 -2.96 7.45
CA SER A 317 25.83 -2.30 6.49
C SER A 317 26.22 -0.86 6.21
N TYR A 318 27.41 -0.45 6.65
CA TYR A 318 27.89 0.92 6.48
C TYR A 318 27.84 1.37 5.02
N SER A 319 28.41 0.59 4.10
CA SER A 319 28.51 0.96 2.68
C SER A 319 27.13 1.05 2.00
N LEU A 320 26.23 0.10 2.26
CA LEU A 320 24.84 0.16 1.81
C LEU A 320 24.12 1.39 2.38
N THR A 321 24.34 1.69 3.65
CA THR A 321 23.72 2.85 4.29
C THR A 321 24.24 4.17 3.72
N GLN A 322 25.54 4.26 3.38
CA GLN A 322 26.07 5.41 2.65
C GLN A 322 25.40 5.59 1.29
N LYS A 323 25.11 4.49 0.57
CA LYS A 323 24.34 4.54 -0.68
C LYS A 323 22.93 5.12 -0.45
N ILE A 324 22.21 4.62 0.56
CA ILE A 324 20.88 5.14 0.94
C ILE A 324 20.95 6.63 1.33
N ILE A 325 21.99 7.04 2.08
CA ILE A 325 22.23 8.44 2.44
C ILE A 325 22.32 9.30 1.18
N ARG A 326 23.10 8.88 0.19
CA ARG A 326 23.29 9.66 -1.04
C ARG A 326 22.02 9.73 -1.89
N ILE A 327 21.27 8.61 -2.02
CA ILE A 327 19.94 8.60 -2.66
C ILE A 327 19.03 9.63 -1.98
N GLY A 328 18.90 9.56 -0.65
CA GLY A 328 18.05 10.48 0.11
C GLY A 328 18.51 11.94 -0.01
N ARG A 329 19.82 12.22 0.03
CA ARG A 329 20.37 13.58 -0.14
C ARG A 329 20.05 14.17 -1.51
N ARG A 330 20.14 13.38 -2.58
CA ARG A 330 19.72 13.82 -3.93
C ARG A 330 18.24 14.11 -3.99
N ALA A 331 17.46 13.39 -3.19
CA ALA A 331 16.06 13.70 -2.96
C ALA A 331 15.78 14.86 -1.99
N GLY A 332 16.81 15.57 -1.54
CA GLY A 332 16.68 16.69 -0.59
C GLY A 332 16.32 16.25 0.83
N LEU A 333 16.59 15.00 1.21
CA LEU A 333 16.43 14.49 2.57
C LEU A 333 17.71 14.69 3.39
N VAL A 334 17.55 15.23 4.60
CA VAL A 334 18.64 15.45 5.56
C VAL A 334 18.85 14.21 6.42
N PRO A 335 20.01 13.53 6.35
CA PRO A 335 20.25 12.33 7.15
C PRO A 335 20.54 12.65 8.62
N LYS A 336 19.94 11.86 9.52
CA LYS A 336 20.30 11.73 10.92
C LYS A 336 20.65 10.28 11.22
N THR A 337 21.84 10.04 11.77
CA THR A 337 22.41 8.70 11.89
C THR A 337 22.59 8.26 13.34
N LEU A 338 22.21 7.03 13.63
CA LEU A 338 22.69 6.26 14.76
C LEU A 338 23.45 5.05 14.22
N TYR A 339 24.67 4.89 14.69
CA TYR A 339 25.65 3.94 14.16
C TYR A 339 26.38 3.22 15.30
N SER A 340 26.64 1.93 15.09
CA SER A 340 27.43 1.11 16.01
C SER A 340 28.37 0.19 15.26
N VAL A 341 29.57 -0.01 15.81
CA VAL A 341 30.53 -1.04 15.43
C VAL A 341 30.48 -2.13 16.50
N GLY A 342 29.83 -3.25 16.20
CA GLY A 342 29.44 -4.23 17.22
C GLY A 342 28.64 -3.57 18.36
N LYS A 343 29.15 -3.64 19.60
CA LYS A 343 28.52 -3.02 20.80
C LYS A 343 29.00 -1.59 21.11
N ARG A 344 29.86 -1.00 20.28
CA ARG A 344 30.43 0.35 20.48
C ARG A 344 29.77 1.33 19.52
N GLY A 345 29.06 2.33 20.03
CA GLY A 345 28.37 3.31 19.19
C GLY A 345 27.37 4.13 19.98
N ASN A 346 26.49 4.84 19.27
CA ASN A 346 25.44 5.65 19.86
C ASN A 346 24.04 4.99 19.76
N ILE A 347 23.97 3.73 19.34
CA ILE A 347 22.70 2.99 19.28
C ILE A 347 22.33 2.51 20.69
N THR A 348 21.37 3.20 21.30
CA THR A 348 20.72 2.82 22.57
C THR A 348 19.21 2.96 22.41
N THR A 349 18.42 2.30 23.26
CA THR A 349 16.94 2.43 23.23
C THR A 349 16.52 3.90 23.28
N GLY A 350 17.09 4.67 24.23
CA GLY A 350 16.78 6.09 24.38
C GLY A 350 17.12 6.92 23.14
N ASN A 351 18.29 6.70 22.54
CA ASN A 351 18.69 7.42 21.33
C ASN A 351 17.81 7.07 20.13
N ILE A 352 17.43 5.79 19.97
CA ILE A 352 16.51 5.37 18.91
C ILE A 352 15.14 6.05 19.08
N ILE A 353 14.56 6.02 20.29
CA ILE A 353 13.26 6.66 20.54
C ILE A 353 13.34 8.17 20.32
N ASN A 354 14.40 8.83 20.81
CA ASN A 354 14.63 10.26 20.56
C ASN A 354 14.73 10.57 19.05
N LEU A 355 15.40 9.71 18.28
CA LEU A 355 15.50 9.88 16.84
C LEU A 355 14.14 9.75 16.15
N LEU A 356 13.34 8.75 16.52
CA LEU A 356 12.01 8.49 15.97
C LEU A 356 11.00 9.60 16.29
N ASN A 357 11.21 10.35 17.37
CA ASN A 357 10.36 11.49 17.75
C ASN A 357 10.63 12.77 16.96
N ASN A 358 11.66 12.82 16.10
CA ASN A 358 12.02 14.02 15.35
C ASN A 358 11.11 14.38 14.16
N GLY A 359 10.11 13.55 13.83
CA GLY A 359 9.18 13.83 12.72
C GLY A 359 9.86 13.86 11.34
N ASN A 360 10.72 12.88 11.07
CA ASN A 360 11.37 12.72 9.76
C ASN A 360 10.55 11.80 8.86
N MET A 361 10.50 12.09 7.55
CA MET A 361 9.69 11.36 6.56
C MET A 361 10.02 9.87 6.46
N LEU A 362 11.30 9.52 6.52
CA LEU A 362 11.80 8.16 6.30
C LEU A 362 12.64 7.69 7.49
N THR A 363 12.49 6.43 7.85
CA THR A 363 13.33 5.74 8.82
C THR A 363 13.81 4.43 8.21
N TYR A 364 15.12 4.31 8.07
CA TYR A 364 15.81 3.09 7.68
C TYR A 364 16.39 2.41 8.92
N ILE A 365 16.09 1.12 9.08
CA ILE A 365 16.62 0.31 10.18
C ILE A 365 17.36 -0.88 9.59
N ASN A 366 18.63 -1.02 9.96
CA ASN A 366 19.47 -2.16 9.66
C ASN A 366 20.14 -2.66 10.93
N LEU A 367 19.40 -3.50 11.65
CA LEU A 367 19.84 -4.20 12.84
C LEU A 367 19.47 -5.68 12.68
N HIS A 368 20.06 -6.57 13.47
CA HIS A 368 19.54 -7.94 13.55
C HIS A 368 18.12 -7.90 14.10
N GLY A 369 17.19 -8.55 13.41
CA GLY A 369 15.77 -8.51 13.73
C GLY A 369 15.18 -9.89 13.98
N ASN A 370 14.08 -9.88 14.71
CA ASN A 370 13.08 -10.93 14.74
C ASN A 370 11.70 -10.28 15.04
N PRO A 371 10.61 -11.05 15.17
CA PRO A 371 9.29 -10.47 15.42
C PRO A 371 9.18 -9.63 16.69
N LEU A 372 10.04 -9.83 17.70
CA LEU A 372 9.97 -9.15 18.99
C LEU A 372 10.75 -7.83 19.03
N GLY A 373 11.78 -7.68 18.20
CA GLY A 373 12.63 -6.50 18.25
C GLY A 373 13.92 -6.58 17.45
N TYR A 374 14.80 -5.63 17.75
CA TYR A 374 16.10 -5.44 17.10
C TYR A 374 17.25 -5.52 18.10
N GLY A 375 18.35 -6.14 17.68
CA GLY A 375 19.60 -6.25 18.42
C GLY A 375 20.81 -5.87 17.59
N LEU A 376 21.93 -5.58 18.28
CA LEU A 376 23.24 -5.34 17.66
C LEU A 376 24.01 -6.64 17.35
N THR A 377 23.48 -7.79 17.77
CA THR A 377 24.02 -9.11 17.44
C THR A 377 22.88 -10.08 17.21
N THR A 378 23.13 -11.17 16.48
CA THR A 378 22.15 -12.23 16.20
C THR A 378 21.57 -12.86 17.47
N TYR A 379 22.31 -12.86 18.58
CA TYR A 379 21.91 -13.51 19.85
C TYR A 379 21.42 -12.51 20.92
N GLY A 380 21.38 -11.21 20.61
CA GLY A 380 20.93 -10.15 21.52
C GLY A 380 22.02 -9.53 22.41
N PRO A 381 21.64 -8.77 23.45
CA PRO A 381 20.26 -8.42 23.84
C PRO A 381 19.61 -7.45 22.84
N TYR A 382 18.28 -7.29 22.92
CA TYR A 382 17.57 -6.28 22.15
C TYR A 382 18.03 -4.87 22.58
N VAL A 383 18.28 -4.02 21.59
CA VAL A 383 18.40 -2.57 21.80
C VAL A 383 17.06 -1.88 21.61
N LEU A 384 16.15 -2.50 20.85
CA LEU A 384 14.77 -2.04 20.74
C LEU A 384 13.82 -3.25 20.71
N HIS A 385 13.10 -3.48 21.80
CA HIS A 385 12.01 -4.46 21.90
C HIS A 385 10.67 -3.78 21.62
N ALA A 386 9.64 -4.51 21.18
CA ALA A 386 8.30 -3.96 20.95
C ALA A 386 7.75 -3.22 22.19
N GLY A 387 8.02 -3.72 23.39
CA GLY A 387 7.65 -3.05 24.64
C GLY A 387 8.27 -1.65 24.84
N HIS A 388 9.37 -1.33 24.17
CA HIS A 388 10.05 -0.03 24.27
C HIS A 388 9.49 1.02 23.30
N VAL A 389 8.82 0.61 22.23
CA VAL A 389 8.28 1.54 21.23
C VAL A 389 7.04 2.22 21.83
N SER A 390 7.18 3.48 22.22
CA SER A 390 6.07 4.34 22.65
C SER A 390 5.49 5.10 21.45
N VAL A 391 4.68 6.13 21.67
CA VAL A 391 4.19 6.99 20.57
C VAL A 391 5.40 7.63 19.86
N ILE A 392 5.47 7.50 18.54
CA ILE A 392 6.54 8.06 17.70
C ILE A 392 5.97 9.06 16.71
N ALA A 393 6.79 9.95 16.16
CA ALA A 393 6.35 10.80 15.07
C ALA A 393 6.08 9.98 13.78
N PRO A 394 5.16 10.42 12.90
CA PRO A 394 4.92 9.73 11.64
C PRO A 394 6.18 9.64 10.79
N THR A 395 6.40 8.44 10.24
CA THR A 395 7.54 8.11 9.35
C THR A 395 7.19 6.87 8.55
N ILE A 396 7.73 6.75 7.34
CA ILE A 396 7.77 5.48 6.61
C ILE A 396 8.96 4.69 7.15
N ILE A 397 8.75 3.44 7.57
CA ILE A 397 9.83 2.57 8.06
C ILE A 397 10.18 1.55 6.99
N VAL A 398 11.44 1.54 6.56
CA VAL A 398 12.00 0.53 5.66
C VAL A 398 13.10 -0.21 6.40
N THR A 399 12.98 -1.54 6.49
CA THR A 399 13.93 -2.34 7.28
C THR A 399 14.73 -3.27 6.38
N LEU A 400 16.00 -3.42 6.76
CA LEU A 400 16.85 -4.54 6.40
C LEU A 400 17.10 -5.36 7.67
N SER A 401 16.06 -6.04 8.13
CA SER A 401 16.10 -6.83 9.36
C SER A 401 15.32 -8.11 9.18
N CYS A 402 15.95 -9.24 9.52
CA CYS A 402 15.38 -10.57 9.41
C CYS A 402 14.05 -10.68 10.18
N LEU A 403 13.08 -11.41 9.61
CA LEU A 403 11.93 -11.98 10.32
C LEU A 403 11.05 -10.99 11.11
N THR A 404 11.18 -9.68 10.94
CA THR A 404 10.39 -8.71 11.72
C THR A 404 8.89 -8.76 11.39
N CYS A 405 8.53 -9.32 10.23
CA CYS A 405 7.16 -9.62 9.80
C CYS A 405 6.84 -11.13 9.84
N ASP A 406 7.62 -11.95 10.54
CA ASP A 406 7.29 -13.37 10.76
C ASP A 406 6.24 -13.50 11.87
N PHE A 407 4.96 -13.35 11.50
CA PHE A 407 3.83 -13.51 12.42
C PHE A 407 3.60 -14.97 12.85
N ASP A 408 4.23 -15.93 12.17
CA ASP A 408 4.06 -17.35 12.40
C ASP A 408 5.01 -17.89 13.48
N ALA A 409 5.98 -17.07 13.93
CA ALA A 409 6.95 -17.46 14.94
C ALA A 409 6.29 -17.99 16.22
N GLU A 410 6.74 -19.15 16.69
CA GLU A 410 6.13 -19.87 17.82
C GLU A 410 6.17 -19.07 19.13
N TYR A 411 7.20 -18.24 19.31
CA TYR A 411 7.42 -17.40 20.49
C TYR A 411 6.73 -16.03 20.43
N LEU A 412 5.99 -15.73 19.35
CA LEU A 412 5.20 -14.50 19.23
C LEU A 412 3.75 -14.78 19.63
N TYR A 413 3.37 -14.44 20.86
CA TYR A 413 2.08 -14.83 21.45
C TYR A 413 0.99 -13.79 21.26
N SER A 414 1.35 -12.51 21.17
CA SER A 414 0.36 -11.43 21.05
C SER A 414 0.77 -10.36 20.04
N ALA A 415 -0.22 -9.61 19.56
CA ALA A 415 0.01 -8.48 18.65
C ALA A 415 0.94 -7.42 19.27
N LYS A 416 0.88 -7.23 20.60
CA LYS A 416 1.69 -6.24 21.34
C LYS A 416 3.18 -6.57 21.36
N GLU A 417 3.53 -7.84 21.17
CA GLU A 417 4.90 -8.32 21.10
C GLU A 417 5.50 -8.16 19.70
N SER A 418 4.68 -7.98 18.65
CA SER A 418 5.17 -7.79 17.30
C SER A 418 5.74 -6.38 17.12
N ILE A 419 7.03 -6.29 16.84
CA ILE A 419 7.72 -5.02 16.60
C ILE A 419 7.13 -4.26 15.40
N ALA A 420 6.75 -4.97 14.34
CA ALA A 420 6.12 -4.39 13.16
C ALA A 420 4.75 -3.79 13.48
N LEU A 421 3.86 -4.56 14.14
CA LEU A 421 2.54 -4.05 14.56
C LEU A 421 2.66 -2.94 15.60
N LYS A 422 3.68 -3.00 16.44
CA LYS A 422 3.94 -1.97 17.43
C LYS A 422 4.33 -0.65 16.79
N PHE A 423 5.20 -0.64 15.78
CA PHE A 423 5.56 0.58 15.07
C PHE A 423 4.38 1.26 14.38
N VAL A 424 3.56 0.49 13.65
CA VAL A 424 2.36 1.04 13.01
C VAL A 424 1.30 1.44 14.05
N SER A 425 1.26 0.80 15.22
CA SER A 425 0.37 1.25 16.30
C SER A 425 0.91 2.49 17.02
N ALA A 426 2.22 2.73 16.97
CA ALA A 426 2.89 3.81 17.68
C ALA A 426 2.91 5.15 16.93
N GLY A 427 2.82 5.15 15.60
CA GLY A 427 3.00 6.40 14.84
C GLY A 427 3.38 6.22 13.37
N ALA A 428 3.96 5.09 13.00
CA ALA A 428 4.50 4.90 11.64
C ALA A 428 3.41 5.00 10.55
N LEU A 429 3.72 5.64 9.43
CA LEU A 429 2.86 5.71 8.25
C LEU A 429 2.81 4.37 7.52
N ALA A 430 3.94 3.68 7.47
CA ALA A 430 4.03 2.33 6.96
C ALA A 430 5.25 1.63 7.56
N TYR A 431 5.24 0.31 7.47
CA TYR A 431 6.34 -0.56 7.84
C TYR A 431 6.59 -1.59 6.74
N VAL A 432 7.81 -1.58 6.18
CA VAL A 432 8.28 -2.57 5.22
C VAL A 432 9.33 -3.47 5.87
N GLY A 433 9.03 -4.77 5.92
CA GLY A 433 9.90 -5.76 6.54
C GLY A 433 9.75 -7.16 5.95
N ALA A 434 10.71 -8.01 6.26
CA ALA A 434 10.78 -9.37 5.74
C ALA A 434 10.14 -10.37 6.72
N SER A 435 9.42 -11.36 6.18
CA SER A 435 9.00 -12.56 6.92
C SER A 435 10.02 -13.70 6.85
N ARG A 436 11.21 -13.45 6.29
CA ARG A 436 12.32 -14.41 6.15
C ARG A 436 13.65 -13.79 6.57
N THR A 437 14.70 -14.61 6.58
CA THR A 437 16.08 -14.18 6.86
C THR A 437 16.64 -13.38 5.69
N GLU A 438 17.17 -12.20 6.00
CA GLU A 438 17.85 -11.32 5.06
C GLU A 438 19.37 -11.39 5.24
N PHE A 439 20.09 -11.14 4.14
CA PHE A 439 21.54 -11.10 4.13
C PHE A 439 22.01 -9.82 3.44
N THR A 440 23.07 -9.22 3.97
CA THR A 440 23.90 -8.28 3.22
C THR A 440 24.89 -9.11 2.40
N ASN A 441 25.01 -8.80 1.12
CA ASN A 441 26.21 -9.22 0.40
C ASN A 441 27.28 -8.17 0.71
N GLU A 442 28.56 -8.55 0.79
CA GLU A 442 29.72 -7.71 1.13
C GLU A 442 29.96 -6.50 0.17
N ILE A 443 28.97 -6.19 -0.68
CA ILE A 443 29.07 -5.38 -1.88
C ILE A 443 27.87 -4.42 -1.98
N GLU A 444 27.58 -3.68 -0.91
CA GLU A 444 26.59 -2.56 -0.90
C GLU A 444 25.18 -2.90 -1.42
N ILE A 445 24.77 -4.15 -1.35
CA ILE A 445 23.48 -4.66 -1.82
C ILE A 445 22.99 -5.66 -0.79
N SER A 446 21.69 -5.66 -0.56
CA SER A 446 21.03 -6.64 0.29
C SER A 446 19.97 -7.43 -0.46
N THR A 447 19.69 -8.63 0.04
CA THR A 447 18.52 -9.39 -0.38
C THR A 447 17.21 -8.61 -0.20
N ALA A 448 17.10 -7.63 0.71
CA ALA A 448 15.88 -6.84 0.89
C ALA A 448 15.78 -5.63 -0.06
N TYR A 449 16.87 -5.29 -0.77
CA TYR A 449 16.96 -4.14 -1.69
C TYR A 449 16.43 -2.80 -1.13
N PRO A 450 16.76 -2.39 0.12
CA PRO A 450 16.26 -1.14 0.69
C PRO A 450 16.67 0.10 -0.12
N GLU A 451 17.83 0.07 -0.78
CA GLU A 451 18.30 1.12 -1.69
C GLU A 451 17.35 1.32 -2.87
N LEU A 452 16.79 0.24 -3.42
CA LEU A 452 15.81 0.31 -4.50
C LEU A 452 14.47 0.85 -4.00
N ILE A 453 14.03 0.46 -2.80
CA ILE A 453 12.78 0.99 -2.20
C ILE A 453 12.89 2.51 -1.99
N VAL A 454 13.98 2.97 -1.38
CA VAL A 454 14.20 4.41 -1.12
C VAL A 454 14.34 5.18 -2.43
N TYR A 455 15.06 4.62 -3.42
CA TYR A 455 15.16 5.20 -4.75
C TYR A 455 13.77 5.34 -5.40
N LEU A 456 12.97 4.27 -5.48
CA LEU A 456 11.65 4.32 -6.09
C LEU A 456 10.71 5.33 -5.42
N LEU A 457 10.67 5.34 -4.07
CA LEU A 457 9.84 6.27 -3.30
C LEU A 457 10.17 7.75 -3.55
N THR A 458 11.45 8.06 -3.74
CA THR A 458 11.94 9.43 -3.99
C THR A 458 11.77 9.87 -5.45
N HIS A 459 11.39 8.94 -6.33
CA HIS A 459 11.12 9.14 -7.76
C HIS A 459 9.65 8.94 -8.12
N GLY A 460 8.74 9.23 -7.18
CA GLY A 460 7.30 9.25 -7.42
C GLY A 460 6.64 7.88 -7.54
N VAL A 461 7.36 6.78 -7.31
CA VAL A 461 6.78 5.44 -7.31
C VAL A 461 6.16 5.16 -5.95
N THR A 462 4.96 4.58 -5.94
CA THR A 462 4.27 4.29 -4.68
C THR A 462 4.97 3.18 -3.90
N LEU A 463 4.82 3.19 -2.58
CA LEU A 463 5.41 2.21 -1.68
C LEU A 463 4.94 0.77 -2.02
N GLY A 464 3.67 0.61 -2.38
CA GLY A 464 3.11 -0.66 -2.80
C GLY A 464 3.78 -1.21 -4.06
N GLU A 465 4.01 -0.36 -5.06
CA GLU A 465 4.69 -0.75 -6.30
C GLU A 465 6.16 -1.09 -6.03
N ALA A 466 6.85 -0.31 -5.19
CA ALA A 466 8.23 -0.62 -4.79
C ALA A 466 8.33 -2.00 -4.14
N VAL A 467 7.45 -2.32 -3.17
CA VAL A 467 7.44 -3.63 -2.51
C VAL A 467 7.06 -4.76 -3.47
N ARG A 468 6.14 -4.51 -4.42
CA ARG A 468 5.79 -5.48 -5.48
C ARG A 468 7.00 -5.82 -6.36
N ILE A 469 7.74 -4.81 -6.80
CA ILE A 469 8.96 -4.97 -7.60
C ILE A 469 9.98 -5.84 -6.86
N ILE A 470 10.20 -5.57 -5.57
CA ILE A 470 11.12 -6.38 -4.75
C ILE A 470 10.65 -7.84 -4.66
N ASN A 471 9.38 -8.08 -4.36
CA ASN A 471 8.84 -9.44 -4.31
C ASN A 471 8.98 -10.16 -5.66
N ASN A 472 8.81 -9.47 -6.80
CA ASN A 472 9.00 -10.07 -8.12
C ASN A 472 10.47 -10.39 -8.43
N ILE A 473 11.42 -9.59 -7.93
CA ILE A 473 12.85 -9.94 -7.94
C ILE A 473 13.08 -11.23 -7.13
N HIS A 474 12.50 -11.37 -5.93
CA HIS A 474 12.63 -12.58 -5.11
C HIS A 474 12.01 -13.82 -5.75
N ILE A 475 10.87 -13.67 -6.41
CA ILE A 475 10.23 -14.75 -7.17
C ILE A 475 11.14 -15.19 -8.32
N LYS A 476 11.74 -14.24 -9.06
CA LYS A 476 12.71 -14.56 -10.11
C LYS A 476 13.93 -15.31 -9.58
N GLU A 477 14.38 -14.99 -8.36
CA GLU A 477 15.45 -15.68 -7.65
C GLU A 477 15.04 -17.03 -7.04
N LYS A 478 13.80 -17.50 -7.28
CA LYS A 478 13.22 -18.73 -6.72
C LYS A 478 13.12 -18.74 -5.19
N LYS A 479 13.09 -17.57 -4.55
CA LYS A 479 12.87 -17.42 -3.10
C LYS A 479 11.39 -17.33 -2.76
N GLY A 480 10.55 -16.89 -3.70
CA GLY A 480 9.15 -16.56 -3.47
C GLY A 480 8.99 -15.20 -2.78
N PRO A 481 7.76 -14.68 -2.67
CA PRO A 481 7.51 -13.37 -2.08
C PRO A 481 7.54 -13.43 -0.55
N TYR A 482 8.25 -12.50 0.09
CA TYR A 482 8.36 -12.45 1.55
C TYR A 482 8.49 -11.03 2.13
N MET A 483 8.48 -10.00 1.29
CA MET A 483 8.44 -8.60 1.74
C MET A 483 7.01 -8.18 2.00
N TYR A 484 6.78 -7.68 3.20
CA TYR A 484 5.47 -7.24 3.68
C TYR A 484 5.42 -5.72 3.66
N LEU A 485 4.30 -5.17 3.19
CA LEU A 485 3.93 -3.77 3.38
C LEU A 485 2.79 -3.71 4.39
N ILE A 486 3.06 -3.18 5.58
CA ILE A 486 2.02 -2.81 6.55
C ILE A 486 1.78 -1.31 6.41
N GLY A 487 0.67 -0.91 5.78
CA GLY A 487 0.39 0.50 5.41
C GLY A 487 -0.42 0.63 4.13
N ASP A 488 -0.63 1.85 3.66
CA ASP A 488 -1.34 2.10 2.39
C ASP A 488 -0.39 1.92 1.18
N PRO A 489 -0.82 1.22 0.11
CA PRO A 489 0.02 1.00 -1.07
C PRO A 489 0.30 2.28 -1.88
N ASP A 490 -0.46 3.36 -1.68
CA ASP A 490 -0.37 4.62 -2.44
C ASP A 490 0.55 5.66 -1.81
N ILE A 491 1.20 5.35 -0.67
CA ILE A 491 2.17 6.27 -0.06
C ILE A 491 3.29 6.57 -1.06
N VAL A 492 3.58 7.85 -1.24
CA VAL A 492 4.65 8.36 -2.11
C VAL A 492 5.28 9.60 -1.44
N LEU A 493 6.58 9.82 -1.60
CA LEU A 493 7.27 10.98 -1.02
C LEU A 493 7.27 12.17 -1.99
N ASP A 494 8.08 12.10 -3.04
CA ASP A 494 8.26 13.17 -4.01
C ASP A 494 8.44 12.60 -5.42
N ASN A 495 8.20 13.43 -6.43
CA ASN A 495 8.36 13.08 -7.84
C ASN A 495 9.58 13.79 -8.42
N ILE A 496 10.77 13.25 -8.15
CA ILE A 496 12.00 13.66 -8.83
C ILE A 496 12.08 12.91 -10.15
N ASN A 497 12.43 13.63 -11.22
CA ASN A 497 12.59 13.02 -12.53
C ASN A 497 13.72 11.98 -12.50
N PHE A 498 13.45 10.80 -13.06
CA PHE A 498 14.46 9.76 -13.24
C PHE A 498 15.69 10.28 -14.00
N GLU A 499 16.88 9.91 -13.51
CA GLU A 499 18.15 10.37 -14.05
C GLU A 499 18.66 9.58 -15.26
N TYR A 500 17.78 9.01 -16.08
CA TYR A 500 18.17 8.23 -17.25
C TYR A 500 17.19 8.38 -18.43
N ARG A 501 17.66 8.05 -19.63
CA ARG A 501 16.85 7.84 -20.83
C ARG A 501 17.07 6.44 -21.37
N VAL A 502 16.02 5.85 -21.93
CA VAL A 502 16.10 4.54 -22.58
C VAL A 502 15.84 4.72 -24.07
N GLU A 503 16.78 4.26 -24.89
CA GLU A 503 16.68 4.29 -26.34
C GLU A 503 16.76 2.88 -26.91
N THR A 504 15.89 2.57 -27.87
CA THR A 504 15.93 1.32 -28.62
C THR A 504 16.92 1.46 -29.78
N VAL A 505 18.03 0.74 -29.74
CA VAL A 505 19.14 0.89 -30.71
C VAL A 505 19.00 -0.04 -31.91
N SER A 506 18.54 -1.28 -31.71
CA SER A 506 18.40 -2.27 -32.78
C SER A 506 17.18 -3.15 -32.55
N GLY A 507 16.01 -2.65 -32.95
CA GLY A 507 14.72 -3.33 -32.69
C GLY A 507 14.55 -3.71 -31.21
N ASN A 508 13.67 -4.67 -30.92
CA ASN A 508 13.44 -5.16 -29.55
C ASN A 508 14.60 -5.98 -28.95
N GLU A 509 15.82 -5.88 -29.50
CA GLU A 509 16.96 -6.74 -29.12
C GLU A 509 18.10 -5.98 -28.43
N LEU A 510 18.23 -4.66 -28.63
CA LEU A 510 19.29 -3.86 -28.02
C LEU A 510 18.76 -2.53 -27.50
N TYR A 511 18.94 -2.30 -26.21
CA TYR A 511 18.54 -1.10 -25.50
C TYR A 511 19.78 -0.38 -24.97
N ARG A 512 19.78 0.95 -25.08
CA ARG A 512 20.79 1.83 -24.49
C ARG A 512 20.15 2.65 -23.39
N ILE A 513 20.69 2.53 -22.19
CA ILE A 513 20.26 3.27 -21.02
C ILE A 513 21.32 4.35 -20.78
N GLU A 514 21.01 5.59 -21.12
CA GLU A 514 21.91 6.73 -20.97
C GLU A 514 21.60 7.48 -19.68
N ILE A 515 22.62 7.65 -18.85
CA ILE A 515 22.53 8.32 -17.56
C ILE A 515 22.59 9.82 -17.81
N THR A 516 21.56 10.54 -17.41
CA THR A 516 21.43 11.99 -17.62
C THR A 516 21.93 12.80 -16.44
N ASN A 517 21.81 12.26 -15.21
CA ASN A 517 22.26 12.88 -13.98
C ASN A 517 22.92 11.84 -13.06
N LEU A 518 23.68 12.29 -12.07
CA LEU A 518 24.38 11.40 -11.12
C LEU A 518 23.37 10.56 -10.31
N THR A 519 23.45 9.23 -10.35
CA THR A 519 22.52 8.34 -9.65
C THR A 519 23.18 7.06 -9.08
N GLU A 520 22.82 6.62 -7.87
CA GLU A 520 23.33 5.38 -7.24
C GLU A 520 22.73 4.10 -7.84
N VAL A 521 21.49 4.22 -8.31
CA VAL A 521 20.61 3.12 -8.66
C VAL A 521 19.87 3.50 -9.93
N VAL A 522 19.70 2.53 -10.81
CA VAL A 522 18.86 2.68 -12.00
C VAL A 522 17.81 1.61 -11.97
N TYR A 523 16.56 2.01 -12.14
CA TYR A 523 15.46 1.09 -12.34
C TYR A 523 14.72 1.47 -13.62
N VAL A 524 14.77 0.63 -14.64
CA VAL A 524 14.12 0.89 -15.94
C VAL A 524 13.03 -0.13 -16.24
N LYS A 525 11.98 0.35 -16.92
CA LYS A 525 10.89 -0.45 -17.49
C LYS A 525 10.80 -0.18 -18.98
N PHE A 526 10.70 -1.23 -19.79
CA PHE A 526 10.42 -1.10 -21.22
C PHE A 526 9.66 -2.31 -21.75
N ILE A 527 8.87 -2.09 -22.80
CA ILE A 527 8.01 -3.12 -23.40
C ILE A 527 8.80 -3.88 -24.47
N ILE A 528 8.55 -5.19 -24.57
CA ILE A 528 9.02 -6.03 -25.66
C ILE A 528 7.84 -6.72 -26.35
N ASP A 529 7.93 -6.89 -27.67
CA ASP A 529 6.87 -7.53 -28.47
C ASP A 529 7.00 -9.06 -28.54
N ARG A 530 8.10 -9.62 -28.04
CA ARG A 530 8.34 -11.08 -28.04
C ARG A 530 7.95 -11.71 -26.71
N ASN A 531 7.51 -12.96 -26.77
CA ASN A 531 7.18 -13.72 -25.57
C ASN A 531 8.43 -13.88 -24.69
N ARG A 532 8.27 -13.66 -23.39
CA ARG A 532 9.33 -13.84 -22.40
C ARG A 532 9.98 -15.24 -22.44
N ASP A 533 9.22 -16.27 -22.81
CA ASP A 533 9.72 -17.64 -22.84
C ASP A 533 10.66 -17.90 -24.02
N ASP A 534 10.68 -17.00 -25.01
CA ASP A 534 11.65 -16.98 -26.10
C ASP A 534 12.97 -16.33 -25.69
N ILE A 535 13.04 -15.66 -24.54
CA ILE A 535 14.28 -15.04 -24.07
C ILE A 535 15.22 -16.14 -23.55
N LYS A 536 16.41 -16.24 -24.14
CA LYS A 536 17.49 -17.11 -23.68
C LYS A 536 18.24 -16.48 -22.52
N LYS A 537 18.68 -15.23 -22.67
CA LYS A 537 19.40 -14.47 -21.62
C LYS A 537 19.45 -12.98 -21.95
N PHE A 538 19.83 -12.19 -20.95
CA PHE A 538 20.20 -10.79 -21.10
C PHE A 538 21.73 -10.67 -21.04
N GLU A 539 22.32 -10.02 -22.03
CA GLU A 539 23.74 -9.66 -22.09
C GLU A 539 23.92 -8.17 -21.86
N GLU A 540 25.07 -7.79 -21.33
CA GLU A 540 25.41 -6.43 -20.98
C GLU A 540 26.92 -6.29 -20.99
N ASP A 541 27.39 -5.16 -21.49
CA ASP A 541 28.79 -4.97 -21.83
C ASP A 541 29.57 -4.15 -20.77
N THR A 542 28.97 -3.84 -19.61
CA THR A 542 29.60 -2.98 -18.60
C THR A 542 30.17 -3.80 -17.44
N PRO A 543 31.47 -3.67 -17.13
CA PRO A 543 32.02 -4.32 -15.94
C PRO A 543 31.47 -3.69 -14.66
N ASN A 544 31.39 -4.47 -13.58
CA ASN A 544 31.06 -4.04 -12.21
C ASN A 544 29.63 -3.51 -11.98
N ILE A 545 28.68 -3.89 -12.83
CA ILE A 545 27.25 -3.65 -12.59
C ILE A 545 26.61 -4.89 -11.95
N PHE A 546 26.00 -4.71 -10.79
CA PHE A 546 25.02 -5.66 -10.30
C PHE A 546 23.68 -5.36 -10.96
N LYS A 547 22.99 -6.40 -11.40
CA LYS A 547 21.65 -6.26 -11.99
C LYS A 547 20.69 -7.36 -11.59
N ARG A 548 19.41 -7.01 -11.62
CA ARG A 548 18.28 -7.93 -11.54
C ARG A 548 17.29 -7.61 -12.65
N ILE A 549 16.87 -8.67 -13.35
CA ILE A 549 15.97 -8.56 -14.49
C ILE A 549 14.87 -9.60 -14.34
N TYR A 550 13.62 -9.15 -14.45
CA TYR A 550 12.46 -10.01 -14.60
C TYR A 550 11.55 -9.46 -15.70
N VAL A 551 10.73 -10.33 -16.28
CA VAL A 551 9.84 -9.99 -17.40
C VAL A 551 8.43 -10.40 -17.05
N GLU A 552 7.57 -9.41 -16.81
CA GLU A 552 6.18 -9.62 -16.45
C GLU A 552 5.26 -9.44 -17.66
N LYS A 553 4.13 -10.14 -17.66
CA LYS A 553 3.08 -9.99 -18.65
C LYS A 553 2.01 -9.04 -18.10
N THR A 554 1.65 -8.04 -18.89
CA THR A 554 0.56 -7.12 -18.58
C THR A 554 -0.80 -7.74 -18.87
N SER A 555 -1.87 -7.17 -18.30
CA SER A 555 -3.25 -7.54 -18.62
C SER A 555 -3.59 -7.38 -20.11
N GLU A 556 -2.93 -6.46 -20.82
CA GLU A 556 -3.05 -6.27 -22.27
C GLU A 556 -2.26 -7.31 -23.09
N GLY A 557 -1.58 -8.26 -22.46
CA GLY A 557 -0.79 -9.29 -23.11
C GLY A 557 0.61 -8.85 -23.58
N LYS A 558 1.00 -7.60 -23.35
CA LYS A 558 2.36 -7.09 -23.60
C LYS A 558 3.33 -7.56 -22.52
N TYR A 559 4.60 -7.69 -22.85
CA TYR A 559 5.65 -8.07 -21.89
C TYR A 559 6.47 -6.84 -21.49
N ILE A 560 6.61 -6.60 -20.18
CA ILE A 560 7.43 -5.53 -19.62
C ILE A 560 8.69 -6.13 -19.02
N VAL A 561 9.85 -5.68 -19.51
CA VAL A 561 11.14 -5.97 -18.89
C VAL A 561 11.39 -4.95 -17.80
N ASN A 562 11.61 -5.45 -16.58
CA ASN A 562 11.95 -4.67 -15.41
C ASN A 562 13.42 -4.92 -15.07
N VAL A 563 14.22 -3.85 -15.00
CA VAL A 563 15.67 -3.94 -14.81
C VAL A 563 16.09 -3.03 -13.67
N PHE A 564 16.58 -3.62 -12.58
CA PHE A 564 17.30 -2.92 -11.52
C PHE A 564 18.80 -3.07 -11.73
N MET A 565 19.54 -1.96 -11.62
CA MET A 565 20.99 -1.92 -11.72
C MET A 565 21.59 -1.01 -10.65
N THR A 566 22.76 -1.40 -10.14
CA THR A 566 23.59 -0.56 -9.27
C THR A 566 25.05 -0.94 -9.50
N LYS A 567 25.98 -0.01 -9.29
CA LYS A 567 27.40 -0.33 -9.32
C LYS A 567 27.83 -0.98 -8.00
N ILE A 568 28.75 -1.92 -8.13
CA ILE A 568 29.43 -2.61 -7.04
C ILE A 568 30.67 -1.78 -6.65
N PHE A 569 30.86 -1.40 -5.38
CA PHE A 569 32.05 -0.64 -4.99
C PHE A 569 32.73 -0.96 -3.66
N SER A 570 34.03 -0.62 -3.64
CA SER A 570 34.86 -0.39 -2.47
C SER A 570 35.29 1.09 -2.42
N SER A 571 34.87 1.77 -1.36
CA SER A 571 35.32 3.06 -0.81
C SER A 571 35.02 4.43 -1.46
N ASP A 572 35.10 4.74 -2.78
CA ASP A 572 35.00 6.18 -3.19
C ASP A 572 34.45 6.57 -4.58
N VAL A 573 33.97 5.63 -5.38
CA VAL A 573 33.14 5.93 -6.56
C VAL A 573 31.98 4.94 -6.42
N GLY A 574 30.76 5.21 -6.83
CA GLY A 574 29.60 4.37 -6.43
C GLY A 574 28.45 4.41 -7.42
N ASP A 575 28.47 5.46 -8.22
CA ASP A 575 27.30 6.03 -8.81
C ASP A 575 27.51 6.04 -10.33
N PHE A 576 26.39 5.96 -11.04
CA PHE A 576 26.33 6.23 -12.45
C PHE A 576 26.53 7.73 -12.68
N LYS A 577 27.51 8.07 -13.52
CA LYS A 577 27.81 9.47 -13.86
C LYS A 577 27.00 9.91 -15.07
N PRO A 578 26.67 11.20 -15.19
CA PRO A 578 26.08 11.76 -16.40
C PRO A 578 26.91 11.39 -17.65
N GLY A 579 26.25 10.98 -18.72
CA GLY A 579 26.85 10.55 -19.99
C GLY A 579 27.29 9.09 -20.03
N GLU A 580 27.31 8.38 -18.89
CA GLU A 580 27.51 6.93 -18.93
C GLU A 580 26.34 6.25 -19.66
N SER A 581 26.64 5.20 -20.44
CA SER A 581 25.59 4.44 -21.12
C SER A 581 25.77 2.94 -20.94
N ILE A 582 24.70 2.27 -20.53
CA ILE A 582 24.64 0.82 -20.33
C ILE A 582 23.93 0.23 -21.54
N LYS A 583 24.58 -0.71 -22.23
CA LYS A 583 23.95 -1.46 -23.33
C LYS A 583 23.41 -2.77 -22.79
N LEU A 584 22.10 -2.98 -22.96
CA LEU A 584 21.41 -4.20 -22.56
C LEU A 584 20.89 -4.91 -23.81
N LYS A 585 21.44 -6.09 -24.08
CA LYS A 585 21.08 -6.92 -25.23
C LYS A 585 20.22 -8.10 -24.80
N ILE A 586 19.11 -8.31 -25.49
CA ILE A 586 18.22 -9.47 -25.28
C ILE A 586 18.59 -10.54 -26.29
N ILE A 587 19.04 -11.69 -25.81
CA ILE A 587 19.32 -12.86 -26.65
C ILE A 587 18.10 -13.76 -26.64
N TYR A 588 17.46 -13.90 -27.81
CA TYR A 588 16.34 -14.80 -28.01
C TYR A 588 16.81 -16.22 -28.37
N LYS A 589 15.97 -17.21 -28.07
CA LYS A 589 16.14 -18.60 -28.51
C LYS A 589 15.97 -18.63 -30.04
N PRO A 590 16.75 -19.46 -30.75
CA PRO A 590 16.55 -19.65 -32.18
C PRO A 590 15.14 -20.20 -32.43
N SER A 591 14.45 -19.67 -33.45
CA SER A 591 13.12 -20.15 -33.80
C SER A 591 13.16 -21.62 -34.25
N LEU A 592 12.07 -22.36 -34.07
CA LEU A 592 11.99 -23.76 -34.51
C LEU A 592 12.32 -23.89 -36.01
N GLN A 593 11.86 -22.94 -36.83
CA GLN A 593 12.19 -22.87 -38.25
C GLN A 593 13.69 -22.74 -38.50
N MET A 594 14.40 -21.90 -37.74
CA MET A 594 15.86 -21.77 -37.82
C MET A 594 16.57 -23.05 -37.39
N ILE A 595 16.09 -23.73 -36.35
CA ILE A 595 16.63 -25.02 -35.91
C ILE A 595 16.46 -26.07 -37.02
N VAL A 596 15.25 -26.21 -37.56
CA VAL A 596 14.94 -27.15 -38.65
C VAL A 596 15.77 -26.84 -39.90
N LEU A 597 15.87 -25.56 -40.28
CA LEU A 597 16.70 -25.13 -41.41
C LEU A 597 18.16 -25.50 -41.18
N THR A 598 18.70 -25.24 -39.98
CA THR A 598 20.08 -25.59 -39.64
C THR A 598 20.33 -27.09 -39.72
N ILE A 599 19.42 -27.92 -39.18
CA ILE A 599 19.49 -29.38 -39.27
C ILE A 599 19.45 -29.84 -40.74
N ALA A 600 18.53 -29.28 -41.54
CA ALA A 600 18.42 -29.60 -42.96
C ALA A 600 19.71 -29.24 -43.73
N LEU A 601 20.31 -28.08 -43.43
CA LEU A 601 21.56 -27.62 -44.03
C LEU A 601 22.73 -28.53 -43.67
N VAL A 602 22.83 -28.95 -42.40
CA VAL A 602 23.85 -29.90 -41.93
C VAL A 602 23.66 -31.27 -42.59
N ALA A 603 22.43 -31.77 -42.65
CA ALA A 603 22.11 -33.05 -43.30
C ALA A 603 22.43 -33.03 -44.80
N PHE A 604 22.06 -31.95 -45.51
CA PHE A 604 22.36 -31.78 -46.93
C PHE A 604 23.88 -31.71 -47.17
N SER A 605 24.60 -30.99 -46.31
CA SER A 605 26.07 -30.91 -46.36
C SER A 605 26.71 -32.29 -46.15
N LEU A 606 26.24 -33.07 -45.18
CA LEU A 606 26.70 -34.44 -44.93
C LEU A 606 26.43 -35.37 -46.11
N VAL A 607 25.25 -35.29 -46.73
CA VAL A 607 24.91 -36.06 -47.94
C VAL A 607 25.82 -35.67 -49.10
N ALA A 608 26.03 -34.37 -49.32
CA ALA A 608 26.93 -33.87 -50.36
C ALA A 608 28.38 -34.36 -50.14
N VAL A 609 28.88 -34.31 -48.90
CA VAL A 609 30.20 -34.84 -48.53
C VAL A 609 30.27 -36.34 -48.76
N MET A 610 29.26 -37.12 -48.36
CA MET A 610 29.20 -38.56 -48.61
C MET A 610 29.20 -38.89 -50.11
N LEU A 611 28.44 -38.14 -50.92
CA LEU A 611 28.42 -38.32 -52.37
C LEU A 611 29.77 -37.96 -53.02
N LEU A 612 30.44 -36.90 -52.55
CA LEU A 612 31.78 -36.53 -53.00
C LEU A 612 32.82 -37.58 -52.61
N LEU A 613 32.80 -38.07 -51.37
CA LEU A 613 33.68 -39.15 -50.91
C LEU A 613 33.47 -40.44 -51.70
N LYS A 614 32.20 -40.80 -52.00
CA LYS A 614 31.87 -41.97 -52.84
C LYS A 614 32.32 -41.82 -54.29
N ARG A 615 32.45 -40.59 -54.80
CA ARG A 615 32.96 -40.29 -56.14
C ARG A 615 34.49 -40.33 -56.21
N HIS A 616 35.19 -40.12 -55.10
CA HIS A 616 36.66 -40.25 -55.01
C HIS A 616 37.14 -41.63 -54.54
N SER A 617 36.26 -42.47 -53.96
CA SER A 617 36.57 -43.87 -53.64
C SER A 617 36.27 -44.86 -54.78
N LYS A 618 35.80 -44.36 -55.92
CA LYS A 618 35.77 -45.04 -57.22
C LYS A 618 36.83 -44.40 -58.10
#